data_AF-A0A953RRC3-F1
#
_entry.id   AF-A0A953RRC3-F1
#
_cell.length_a   1.000
_cell.length_b   1.000
_cell.length_c   1.000
_cell.angle_alpha   90.00
_cell.angle_beta   90.00
_cell.angle_gamma   90.00
#
_symmetry.space_group_name_H-M   'P 1'
#
loop_
_entity.id
_entity.type
_entity.pdbx_description
1 polymer ?
#
loop_
_entity_poly.entity_id
_entity_poly.type
_entity_poly.pdbx_seq_one_letter_code
_entity_poly.pdbx_strand_id
1 'polypeptide(L)'
;MVAQDAHDPHGNDPHGHAIHAHAAPTSFIRKYIFSLDHKVIGLQYYFLALTAVFVGMFLSLLMRIHMIWPTANLPLLGHIQPETYLSLLTMHGTIMVFFVLTTAPQGGFGNYFLPIQIGAPDMAFPVLNMLSFWTTFIAFVVILAAFFVTGGAPLHGWTGYAPLSALPSAGPGEQLGADLWIASIAIFCVASLMGALNFITTTLDLRAKGMTMMRMPLTVWAWFITAILGLLAFGVLLSAGILLLLDRNLGTSFYVPLVVVNGQIMGHKGGSPLLWQHLFWFFGHPEVYIAILPGMGVASQLLSTFSRKPIFGYKAMVYAIMGIGFLGFMVWGHHMFMSGMSPYSAFAFSIMTMAIGVPSAIKTFNWLGTIRGGRVRFQTPMLYAIGFVSLFVSGGLSGPFLAQPVLDIPLHDTAFVVGHFHLIMGVAAIFGMFAATYYWFPKMFGRMMNERWGRIHFFLTLAGTYAIFMPMHYLGMAGQPRRYSQFTELAYLQHLIPLNTFMTYAAFVTIGAQLIFVINLFWSMFKGPKANDNPWEATTLEWTTATPPPHDNFGGKTPVVYHGPYEYSVPGAPKDYVMQTDPATVSSH
;
A
#
# COMPACT_ATOMS: atom_id res chain seq x y z
N MET A 1 62.30 18.87 -36.29
CA MET A 1 62.37 17.94 -35.13
C MET A 1 61.62 18.64 -34.00
N VAL A 2 60.32 18.36 -33.78
CA VAL A 2 59.76 17.44 -32.75
C VAL A 2 60.18 17.90 -31.33
N ALA A 3 59.33 18.20 -30.33
CA ALA A 3 58.00 17.70 -29.91
C ALA A 3 57.16 18.89 -29.34
N GLN A 4 55.83 18.99 -29.45
CA GLN A 4 54.75 18.27 -28.74
C GLN A 4 54.91 18.20 -27.21
N ASP A 5 54.12 19.01 -26.49
CA ASP A 5 53.62 18.67 -25.16
C ASP A 5 52.13 19.04 -25.07
N ALA A 6 51.34 18.04 -24.72
CA ALA A 6 49.88 18.05 -24.67
C ALA A 6 49.39 18.52 -23.30
N HIS A 7 48.40 19.41 -23.30
CA HIS A 7 47.62 19.73 -22.11
C HIS A 7 46.63 18.60 -21.81
N ASP A 8 46.77 18.00 -20.63
CA ASP A 8 45.81 17.08 -20.02
C ASP A 8 44.97 17.83 -18.97
N PRO A 9 43.62 17.92 -19.09
CA PRO A 9 42.78 18.53 -18.08
C PRO A 9 42.03 17.44 -17.29
N HIS A 10 42.73 16.66 -16.48
CA HIS A 10 42.12 15.91 -15.39
C HIS A 10 41.97 16.81 -14.16
N GLY A 11 40.91 17.64 -14.19
CA GLY A 11 40.41 18.33 -13.00
C GLY A 11 39.74 17.32 -12.06
N ASN A 12 40.44 16.97 -10.99
CA ASN A 12 39.85 16.36 -9.80
C ASN A 12 38.85 17.33 -9.18
N ASP A 13 37.56 17.02 -9.25
CA ASP A 13 36.50 17.72 -8.51
C ASP A 13 36.53 17.24 -7.04
N PRO A 14 36.82 18.10 -6.04
CA PRO A 14 36.99 17.68 -4.64
C PRO A 14 35.67 17.48 -3.88
N HIS A 15 34.50 17.59 -4.53
CA HIS A 15 33.18 17.53 -3.87
C HIS A 15 32.41 16.23 -4.08
N GLY A 16 33.08 15.16 -4.53
CA GLY A 16 32.49 13.81 -4.53
C GLY A 16 32.28 13.32 -3.10
N HIS A 17 31.07 13.51 -2.55
CA HIS A 17 30.64 12.76 -1.36
C HIS A 17 30.89 11.27 -1.64
N ALA A 18 31.88 10.70 -0.94
CA ALA A 18 32.18 9.29 -1.03
C ALA A 18 30.94 8.51 -0.56
N ILE A 19 30.13 8.04 -1.51
CA ILE A 19 29.02 7.15 -1.21
C ILE A 19 29.65 5.93 -0.55
N HIS A 20 29.27 5.66 0.71
CA HIS A 20 29.71 4.49 1.45
C HIS A 20 29.22 3.23 0.75
N ALA A 21 29.95 2.77 -0.26
CA ALA A 21 29.72 1.49 -0.91
C ALA A 21 30.11 0.39 0.07
N HIS A 22 29.13 -0.35 0.59
CA HIS A 22 29.41 -1.52 1.41
C HIS A 22 29.84 -2.68 0.52
N ALA A 23 30.83 -3.45 0.99
CA ALA A 23 31.30 -4.62 0.26
C ALA A 23 30.21 -5.69 0.18
N ALA A 24 30.20 -6.45 -0.92
CA ALA A 24 29.27 -7.55 -1.10
C ALA A 24 29.36 -8.56 0.07
N PRO A 25 28.23 -9.07 0.56
CA PRO A 25 28.20 -9.94 1.73
C PRO A 25 28.86 -11.29 1.44
N THR A 26 29.76 -11.72 2.33
CA THR A 26 30.50 -12.99 2.20
C THR A 26 29.83 -14.16 2.91
N SER A 27 29.00 -13.91 3.94
CA SER A 27 28.29 -14.95 4.70
C SER A 27 26.81 -15.05 4.35
N PHE A 28 26.23 -16.25 4.50
CA PHE A 28 24.79 -16.48 4.26
C PHE A 28 23.90 -15.57 5.10
N ILE A 29 24.24 -15.40 6.38
CA ILE A 29 23.49 -14.55 7.33
C ILE A 29 23.47 -13.10 6.85
N ARG A 30 24.61 -12.54 6.45
CA ARG A 30 24.69 -11.17 5.91
C ARG A 30 24.13 -11.02 4.51
N LYS A 31 23.96 -12.13 3.77
CA LYS A 31 23.39 -12.09 2.44
C LYS A 31 21.86 -12.14 2.44
N TYR A 32 21.24 -12.92 3.33
CA TYR A 32 19.80 -13.23 3.24
C TYR A 32 18.99 -12.94 4.51
N ILE A 33 19.61 -12.83 5.69
CA ILE A 33 18.90 -12.61 6.97
C ILE A 33 19.09 -11.15 7.40
N PHE A 34 20.30 -10.80 7.82
CA PHE A 34 20.67 -9.43 8.22
C PHE A 34 21.42 -8.74 7.07
N SER A 35 20.76 -8.67 5.92
CA SER A 35 21.28 -8.06 4.69
C SER A 35 21.21 -6.55 4.74
N LEU A 36 22.22 -5.90 4.15
CA LEU A 36 22.20 -4.45 3.91
C LEU A 36 21.72 -4.12 2.49
N ASP A 37 21.68 -5.11 1.59
CA ASP A 37 21.27 -4.91 0.20
C ASP A 37 19.77 -4.62 0.13
N HIS A 38 19.39 -3.42 -0.32
CA HIS A 38 18.01 -2.99 -0.51
C HIS A 38 17.16 -3.94 -1.37
N LYS A 39 17.76 -4.67 -2.32
CA LYS A 39 17.06 -5.67 -3.15
C LYS A 39 16.62 -6.86 -2.30
N VAL A 40 17.51 -7.35 -1.44
CA VAL A 40 17.20 -8.45 -0.52
C VAL A 40 16.15 -8.00 0.50
N ILE A 41 16.32 -6.82 1.09
CA ILE A 41 15.35 -6.25 2.04
C ILE A 41 13.97 -6.05 1.38
N GLY A 42 13.93 -5.56 0.14
CA GLY A 42 12.70 -5.44 -0.64
C GLY A 42 12.01 -6.80 -0.86
N LEU A 43 12.76 -7.86 -1.16
CA LEU A 43 12.22 -9.22 -1.25
C LEU A 43 11.73 -9.74 0.11
N GLN A 44 12.44 -9.45 1.21
CA GLN A 44 12.01 -9.82 2.56
C GLN A 44 10.66 -9.18 2.91
N TYR A 45 10.48 -7.88 2.62
CA TYR A 45 9.21 -7.19 2.76
C TYR A 45 8.11 -7.76 1.85
N TYR A 46 8.46 -8.08 0.59
CA TYR A 46 7.52 -8.70 -0.36
C TYR A 46 6.99 -10.05 0.16
N PHE A 47 7.86 -10.92 0.66
CA PHE A 47 7.45 -12.22 1.21
C PHE A 47 6.74 -12.12 2.57
N LEU A 48 7.09 -11.12 3.40
CA LEU A 48 6.35 -10.81 4.62
C LEU A 48 4.90 -10.42 4.29
N ALA A 49 4.72 -9.49 3.35
CA ALA A 49 3.40 -9.07 2.89
C ALA A 49 2.62 -10.21 2.20
N LEU A 50 3.31 -11.06 1.44
CA LEU A 50 2.71 -12.26 0.85
C LEU A 50 2.20 -13.21 1.94
N THR A 51 2.94 -13.38 3.04
CA THR A 51 2.48 -14.19 4.17
C THR A 51 1.30 -13.52 4.88
N ALA A 52 1.39 -12.22 5.16
CA ALA A 52 0.35 -11.44 5.81
C ALA A 52 -0.98 -11.45 5.03
N VAL A 53 -0.95 -11.36 3.69
CA VAL A 53 -2.17 -11.37 2.88
C VAL A 53 -2.88 -12.72 2.93
N PHE A 54 -2.15 -13.85 3.02
CA PHE A 54 -2.80 -15.15 3.22
C PHE A 54 -3.47 -15.27 4.58
N VAL A 55 -2.83 -14.75 5.63
CA VAL A 55 -3.45 -14.68 6.96
C VAL A 55 -4.72 -13.82 6.89
N GLY A 56 -4.62 -12.60 6.36
CA GLY A 56 -5.76 -11.69 6.23
C GLY A 56 -6.92 -12.27 5.41
N MET A 57 -6.64 -12.91 4.28
CA MET A 57 -7.66 -13.57 3.44
C MET A 57 -8.30 -14.75 4.16
N PHE A 58 -7.52 -15.55 4.89
CA PHE A 58 -8.04 -16.66 5.68
C PHE A 58 -9.01 -16.17 6.75
N LEU A 59 -8.65 -15.11 7.50
CA LEU A 59 -9.55 -14.49 8.48
C LEU A 59 -10.84 -13.97 7.83
N SER A 60 -10.74 -13.38 6.64
CA SER A 60 -11.91 -12.93 5.88
C SER A 60 -12.83 -14.07 5.46
N LEU A 61 -12.30 -15.24 5.10
CA LEU A 61 -13.10 -16.41 4.76
C LEU A 61 -13.87 -16.93 5.97
N LEU A 62 -13.24 -16.96 7.15
CA LEU A 62 -13.91 -17.37 8.38
C LEU A 62 -15.10 -16.46 8.71
N MET A 63 -14.91 -15.13 8.57
CA MET A 63 -16.01 -14.18 8.72
C MET A 63 -17.15 -14.44 7.74
N ARG A 64 -16.83 -14.62 6.45
CA ARG A 64 -17.81 -14.88 5.38
C ARG A 64 -18.60 -16.17 5.63
N ILE A 65 -17.92 -17.24 6.02
CA ILE A 65 -18.55 -18.51 6.35
C ILE A 65 -19.52 -18.34 7.51
N HIS A 66 -19.11 -17.68 8.59
CA HIS A 66 -19.96 -17.45 9.75
C HIS A 66 -21.22 -16.64 9.41
N MET A 67 -21.08 -15.58 8.60
CA MET A 67 -22.21 -14.72 8.23
C MET A 67 -23.33 -15.48 7.48
N ILE A 68 -23.00 -16.56 6.76
CA ILE A 68 -23.97 -17.35 5.97
C ILE A 68 -24.39 -18.62 6.70
N TRP A 69 -23.47 -19.24 7.42
CA TRP A 69 -23.70 -20.47 8.19
C TRP A 69 -23.29 -20.23 9.66
N PRO A 70 -24.08 -19.45 10.43
CA PRO A 70 -23.71 -19.06 11.79
C PRO A 70 -23.59 -20.25 12.76
N THR A 71 -24.31 -21.34 12.48
CA THR A 71 -24.28 -22.57 13.27
C THR A 71 -23.20 -23.56 12.82
N ALA A 72 -22.42 -23.24 11.78
CA ALA A 72 -21.35 -24.11 11.33
C ALA A 72 -20.29 -24.30 12.42
N ASN A 73 -19.96 -25.55 12.70
CA ASN A 73 -18.87 -25.91 13.59
C ASN A 73 -17.60 -26.12 12.76
N LEU A 74 -16.64 -25.20 12.85
CA LEU A 74 -15.42 -25.26 12.05
C LEU A 74 -14.36 -26.16 12.72
N PRO A 75 -13.64 -26.99 11.94
CA PRO A 75 -12.51 -27.74 12.48
C PRO A 75 -11.51 -26.81 13.16
N LEU A 76 -11.00 -27.20 14.33
CA LEU A 76 -10.01 -26.47 15.15
C LEU A 76 -10.50 -25.16 15.80
N LEU A 77 -11.49 -24.48 15.23
CA LEU A 77 -12.03 -23.19 15.72
C LEU A 77 -13.33 -23.33 16.52
N GLY A 78 -14.08 -24.42 16.31
CA GLY A 78 -15.38 -24.59 16.94
C GLY A 78 -16.46 -23.70 16.32
N HIS A 79 -17.44 -23.32 17.14
CA HIS A 79 -18.43 -22.30 16.79
C HIS A 79 -17.83 -20.90 16.91
N ILE A 80 -17.97 -20.08 15.87
CA ILE A 80 -17.59 -18.67 15.90
C ILE A 80 -18.65 -17.91 16.72
N GLN A 81 -18.25 -17.40 17.88
CA GLN A 81 -19.06 -16.51 18.69
C GLN A 81 -18.98 -15.06 18.18
N PRO A 82 -19.91 -14.16 18.55
CA PRO A 82 -19.85 -12.75 18.16
C PRO A 82 -18.52 -12.07 18.50
N GLU A 83 -17.94 -12.38 19.67
CA GLU A 83 -16.63 -11.87 20.10
C GLU A 83 -15.52 -12.36 19.16
N THR A 84 -15.52 -13.65 18.83
CA THR A 84 -14.57 -14.23 17.87
C THR A 84 -14.70 -13.57 16.50
N TYR A 85 -15.93 -13.33 16.01
CA TYR A 85 -16.15 -12.63 14.74
C TYR A 85 -15.56 -11.22 14.76
N LEU A 86 -15.75 -10.47 15.83
CA LEU A 86 -15.17 -9.14 16.00
C LEU A 86 -13.64 -9.19 16.09
N SER A 87 -13.06 -10.22 16.72
CA SER A 87 -11.61 -10.43 16.71
C SER A 87 -11.08 -10.72 15.31
N LEU A 88 -11.75 -11.61 14.55
CA LEU A 88 -11.38 -11.89 13.16
C LEU A 88 -11.42 -10.62 12.31
N LEU A 89 -12.44 -9.77 12.49
CA LEU A 89 -12.58 -8.49 11.78
C LEU A 89 -11.47 -7.51 12.14
N THR A 90 -11.18 -7.37 13.43
CA THR A 90 -10.12 -6.49 13.95
C THR A 90 -8.77 -6.88 13.38
N MET A 91 -8.46 -8.17 13.44
CA MET A 91 -7.18 -8.70 12.98
C MET A 91 -7.07 -8.69 11.45
N HIS A 92 -8.14 -9.02 10.71
CA HIS A 92 -8.17 -8.90 9.25
C HIS A 92 -7.85 -7.47 8.81
N GLY A 93 -8.59 -6.48 9.33
CA GLY A 93 -8.38 -5.07 8.97
C GLY A 93 -6.96 -4.60 9.29
N THR A 94 -6.47 -4.93 10.48
CA THR A 94 -5.11 -4.55 10.93
C THR A 94 -4.03 -5.17 10.05
N ILE A 95 -4.10 -6.49 9.80
CA ILE A 95 -3.10 -7.21 9.01
C ILE A 95 -3.08 -6.70 7.56
N MET A 96 -4.27 -6.50 6.96
CA MET A 96 -4.36 -6.03 5.58
C MET A 96 -3.85 -4.60 5.42
N VAL A 97 -4.20 -3.68 6.31
CA VAL A 97 -3.76 -2.28 6.18
C VAL A 97 -2.25 -2.16 6.40
N PHE A 98 -1.75 -2.55 7.57
CA PHE A 98 -0.36 -2.29 7.94
C PHE A 98 0.63 -3.27 7.29
N PHE A 99 0.34 -4.56 7.33
CA PHE A 99 1.30 -5.60 6.94
C PHE A 99 1.19 -6.03 5.48
N VAL A 100 0.18 -5.55 4.75
CA VAL A 100 0.05 -5.78 3.30
C VAL A 100 0.11 -4.45 2.54
N LEU A 101 -0.85 -3.56 2.77
CA LEU A 101 -1.05 -2.35 1.96
C LEU A 101 -0.02 -1.25 2.20
N THR A 102 0.55 -1.14 3.41
CA THR A 102 1.74 -0.29 3.65
C THR A 102 3.02 -1.02 3.22
N THR A 103 3.12 -2.31 3.61
CA THR A 103 4.38 -3.04 3.60
C THR A 103 4.87 -3.41 2.19
N ALA A 104 4.04 -3.99 1.33
CA ALA A 104 4.47 -4.40 -0.01
C ALA A 104 4.67 -3.22 -0.98
N PRO A 105 3.72 -2.27 -1.13
CA PRO A 105 3.84 -1.20 -2.12
C PRO A 105 5.03 -0.26 -1.90
N GLN A 106 5.29 0.12 -0.64
CA GLN A 106 6.42 0.98 -0.28
C GLN A 106 7.64 0.14 0.14
N GLY A 107 7.51 -0.69 1.18
CA GLY A 107 8.63 -1.43 1.77
C GLY A 107 9.17 -2.55 0.88
N GLY A 108 8.31 -3.22 0.08
CA GLY A 108 8.73 -4.26 -0.86
C GLY A 108 9.27 -3.67 -2.16
N PHE A 109 8.37 -3.11 -2.97
CA PHE A 109 8.73 -2.61 -4.30
C PHE A 109 9.59 -1.35 -4.24
N GLY A 110 9.29 -0.41 -3.34
CA GLY A 110 10.06 0.82 -3.21
C GLY A 110 11.50 0.55 -2.81
N ASN A 111 11.76 -0.34 -1.85
CA ASN A 111 13.14 -0.68 -1.47
C ASN A 111 13.88 -1.30 -2.65
N TYR A 112 13.24 -2.22 -3.37
CA TYR A 112 13.90 -2.89 -4.49
C TYR A 112 14.21 -1.92 -5.63
N PHE A 113 13.23 -1.11 -6.06
CA PHE A 113 13.30 -0.39 -7.33
C PHE A 113 13.68 1.08 -7.21
N LEU A 114 13.39 1.77 -6.09
CA LEU A 114 13.66 3.21 -5.99
C LEU A 114 15.15 3.53 -6.21
N PRO A 115 16.11 2.88 -5.52
CA PRO A 115 17.53 3.18 -5.74
C PRO A 115 17.95 2.96 -7.20
N ILE A 116 17.49 1.88 -7.81
CA ILE A 116 17.81 1.54 -9.20
C ILE A 116 17.22 2.59 -10.15
N GLN A 117 15.97 3.00 -9.96
CA GLN A 117 15.30 3.96 -10.81
C GLN A 117 15.88 5.38 -10.74
N ILE A 118 16.59 5.72 -9.67
CA ILE A 118 17.31 6.99 -9.55
C ILE A 118 18.81 6.88 -9.87
N GLY A 119 19.31 5.68 -10.17
CA GLY A 119 20.71 5.42 -10.48
C GLY A 119 21.64 5.36 -9.25
N ALA A 120 21.09 5.12 -8.07
CA ALA A 120 21.83 4.96 -6.81
C ALA A 120 22.34 3.52 -6.63
N PRO A 121 23.50 3.33 -5.96
CA PRO A 121 24.03 2.00 -5.68
C PRO A 121 23.28 1.26 -4.56
N ASP A 122 22.70 1.99 -3.61
CA ASP A 122 21.91 1.47 -2.48
C ASP A 122 21.04 2.59 -1.89
N MET A 123 20.31 2.32 -0.81
CA MET A 123 19.63 3.30 0.04
C MET A 123 20.63 4.14 0.84
N ALA A 124 20.25 5.36 1.25
CA ALA A 124 21.09 6.29 1.99
C ALA A 124 21.59 5.74 3.34
N PHE A 125 20.74 4.97 4.03
CA PHE A 125 21.07 4.36 5.32
C PHE A 125 20.80 2.84 5.28
N PRO A 126 21.72 2.01 4.74
CA PRO A 126 21.49 0.57 4.58
C PRO A 126 21.23 -0.17 5.90
N VAL A 127 21.93 0.21 6.98
CA VAL A 127 21.70 -0.37 8.32
C VAL A 127 20.31 -0.01 8.85
N LEU A 128 19.90 1.25 8.70
CA LEU A 128 18.58 1.71 9.10
C LEU A 128 17.49 0.98 8.30
N ASN A 129 17.75 0.69 7.02
CA ASN A 129 16.86 -0.06 6.15
C ASN A 129 16.65 -1.51 6.66
N MET A 130 17.75 -2.18 6.99
CA MET A 130 17.71 -3.53 7.56
C MET A 130 16.96 -3.55 8.89
N LEU A 131 17.22 -2.58 9.78
CA LEU A 131 16.53 -2.46 11.07
C LEU A 131 15.04 -2.20 10.89
N SER A 132 14.66 -1.36 9.92
CA SER A 132 13.26 -1.14 9.53
C SER A 132 12.55 -2.45 9.22
N PHE A 133 13.13 -3.31 8.38
CA PHE A 133 12.52 -4.61 8.06
C PHE A 133 12.34 -5.50 9.29
N TRP A 134 13.39 -5.70 10.08
CA TRP A 134 13.31 -6.58 11.25
C TRP A 134 12.36 -6.06 12.33
N THR A 135 12.24 -4.74 12.45
CA THR A 135 11.27 -4.11 13.35
C THR A 135 9.84 -4.34 12.85
N THR A 136 9.58 -4.23 11.53
CA THR A 136 8.29 -4.64 10.94
C THR A 136 7.99 -6.12 11.15
N PHE A 137 8.98 -7.00 10.98
CA PHE A 137 8.83 -8.43 11.22
C PHE A 137 8.45 -8.74 12.68
N ILE A 138 9.10 -8.08 13.64
CA ILE A 138 8.76 -8.21 15.07
C ILE A 138 7.32 -7.73 15.31
N ALA A 139 6.91 -6.59 14.75
CA ALA A 139 5.51 -6.14 14.84
C ALA A 139 4.54 -7.21 14.30
N PHE A 140 4.86 -7.84 13.17
CA PHE A 140 4.03 -8.90 12.60
C PHE A 140 3.95 -10.15 13.49
N VAL A 141 5.04 -10.52 14.16
CA VAL A 141 5.02 -11.62 15.13
C VAL A 141 4.18 -11.25 16.36
N VAL A 142 4.31 -10.02 16.86
CA VAL A 142 3.58 -9.53 18.04
C VAL A 142 2.07 -9.50 17.77
N ILE A 143 1.63 -9.03 16.59
CA ILE A 143 0.20 -9.05 16.24
C ILE A 143 -0.33 -10.49 16.16
N LEU A 144 0.42 -11.43 15.60
CA LEU A 144 0.01 -12.83 15.55
C LEU A 144 -0.02 -13.47 16.95
N ALA A 145 0.88 -13.08 17.85
CA ALA A 145 0.89 -13.56 19.23
C ALA A 145 -0.41 -13.23 19.98
N ALA A 146 -1.10 -12.14 19.60
CA ALA A 146 -2.39 -11.76 20.21
C ALA A 146 -3.48 -12.84 20.04
N PHE A 147 -3.39 -13.74 19.05
CA PHE A 147 -4.32 -14.86 18.93
C PHE A 147 -4.14 -15.93 20.02
N PHE A 148 -2.95 -16.01 20.62
CA PHE A 148 -2.55 -17.14 21.48
C PHE A 148 -2.53 -16.80 22.97
N VAL A 149 -2.83 -15.55 23.33
CA VAL A 149 -2.93 -15.14 24.75
C VAL A 149 -4.28 -15.52 25.34
N THR A 150 -4.32 -15.59 26.68
CA THR A 150 -5.57 -15.78 27.42
C THR A 150 -6.55 -14.65 27.07
N GLY A 151 -7.78 -15.02 26.71
CA GLY A 151 -8.80 -14.08 26.25
C GLY A 151 -8.82 -13.82 24.74
N GLY A 152 -7.73 -14.14 24.04
CA GLY A 152 -7.63 -14.06 22.58
C GLY A 152 -7.31 -12.66 22.02
N ALA A 153 -7.47 -12.53 20.70
CA ALA A 153 -7.15 -11.32 19.95
C ALA A 153 -8.16 -10.17 20.22
N PRO A 154 -7.75 -8.90 20.07
CA PRO A 154 -8.62 -7.74 20.32
C PRO A 154 -9.86 -7.73 19.43
N LEU A 155 -10.95 -7.14 19.92
CA LEU A 155 -12.27 -7.13 19.28
C LEU A 155 -12.82 -5.72 19.00
N HIS A 156 -12.01 -4.68 19.27
CA HIS A 156 -12.39 -3.27 19.13
C HIS A 156 -12.43 -2.72 17.69
N GLY A 157 -12.14 -3.54 16.67
CA GLY A 157 -12.01 -3.15 15.27
C GLY A 157 -10.69 -2.43 14.97
N TRP A 158 -10.18 -2.48 13.74
CA TRP A 158 -8.85 -1.91 13.41
C TRP A 158 -8.68 -0.39 13.70
N THR A 159 -9.79 0.33 13.93
CA THR A 159 -9.82 1.75 14.32
C THR A 159 -9.51 2.00 15.80
N GLY A 160 -9.53 0.95 16.64
CA GLY A 160 -9.08 1.02 18.03
C GLY A 160 -9.79 2.06 18.89
N TYR A 161 -11.10 2.31 18.68
CA TYR A 161 -11.79 3.39 19.39
C TYR A 161 -11.74 3.23 20.90
N ALA A 162 -11.22 4.26 21.57
CA ALA A 162 -10.85 4.25 22.99
C ALA A 162 -11.92 3.74 23.96
N PRO A 163 -13.24 4.02 23.80
CA PRO A 163 -14.24 3.48 24.72
C PRO A 163 -14.26 1.94 24.79
N LEU A 164 -13.77 1.25 23.74
CA LEU A 164 -13.69 -0.21 23.68
C LEU A 164 -12.25 -0.70 23.85
N SER A 165 -11.27 0.00 23.28
CA SER A 165 -9.86 -0.42 23.27
C SER A 165 -9.06 -0.02 24.52
N ALA A 166 -9.49 1.00 25.26
CA ALA A 166 -8.76 1.49 26.44
C ALA A 166 -9.12 0.75 27.74
N LEU A 167 -10.18 -0.06 27.71
CA LEU A 167 -10.75 -0.66 28.91
C LEU A 167 -10.56 -2.19 28.88
N PRO A 168 -9.69 -2.75 29.74
CA PRO A 168 -9.44 -4.20 29.76
C PRO A 168 -10.67 -5.06 30.04
N SER A 169 -11.68 -4.49 30.70
CA SER A 169 -12.94 -5.17 31.05
C SER A 169 -14.00 -5.14 29.94
N ALA A 170 -13.70 -4.55 28.78
CA ALA A 170 -14.68 -4.37 27.71
C ALA A 170 -14.98 -5.65 26.91
N GLY A 171 -14.11 -6.66 27.00
CA GLY A 171 -14.34 -7.99 26.41
C GLY A 171 -13.15 -8.93 26.61
N PRO A 172 -13.31 -10.24 26.30
CA PRO A 172 -12.27 -11.25 26.57
C PRO A 172 -10.93 -10.95 25.89
N GLY A 173 -10.92 -10.37 24.67
CA GLY A 173 -9.70 -10.01 23.94
C GLY A 173 -9.11 -8.64 24.28
N GLU A 174 -9.75 -7.85 25.14
CA GLU A 174 -9.38 -6.45 25.41
C GLU A 174 -8.35 -6.30 26.54
N GLN A 175 -7.88 -7.40 27.12
CA GLN A 175 -6.76 -7.41 28.07
C GLN A 175 -5.43 -7.48 27.30
N LEU A 176 -4.59 -8.50 27.55
CA LEU A 176 -3.29 -8.65 26.92
C LEU A 176 -3.36 -8.67 25.38
N GLY A 177 -4.46 -9.16 24.79
CA GLY A 177 -4.68 -9.12 23.33
C GLY A 177 -4.65 -7.72 22.75
N ALA A 178 -5.37 -6.78 23.37
CA ALA A 178 -5.34 -5.36 22.99
C ALA A 178 -3.99 -4.70 23.28
N ASP A 179 -3.32 -5.01 24.39
CA ASP A 179 -1.97 -4.48 24.66
C ASP A 179 -0.97 -4.92 23.60
N LEU A 180 -1.00 -6.20 23.18
CA LEU A 180 -0.17 -6.71 22.09
C LEU A 180 -0.50 -6.05 20.75
N TRP A 181 -1.79 -5.76 20.48
CA TRP A 181 -2.18 -5.01 19.29
C TRP A 181 -1.57 -3.60 19.28
N ILE A 182 -1.71 -2.85 20.37
CA ILE A 182 -1.18 -1.49 20.46
C ILE A 182 0.36 -1.51 20.39
N ALA A 183 1.00 -2.46 21.09
CA ALA A 183 2.45 -2.63 21.04
C ALA A 183 2.95 -2.98 19.63
N SER A 184 2.27 -3.88 18.93
CA SER A 184 2.58 -4.21 17.53
C SER A 184 2.51 -2.97 16.64
N ILE A 185 1.42 -2.20 16.73
CA ILE A 185 1.26 -0.97 15.93
C ILE A 185 2.35 0.05 16.28
N ALA A 186 2.69 0.23 17.56
CA ALA A 186 3.77 1.13 17.96
C ALA A 186 5.13 0.70 17.37
N ILE A 187 5.46 -0.59 17.43
CA ILE A 187 6.69 -1.14 16.82
C ILE A 187 6.66 -0.93 15.30
N PHE A 188 5.51 -1.15 14.65
CA PHE A 188 5.33 -0.89 13.22
C PHE A 188 5.55 0.59 12.88
N CYS A 189 5.02 1.53 13.66
CA CYS A 189 5.25 2.95 13.44
C CYS A 189 6.73 3.31 13.49
N VAL A 190 7.48 2.77 14.47
CA VAL A 190 8.94 3.00 14.57
C VAL A 190 9.64 2.49 13.32
N ALA A 191 9.28 1.29 12.83
CA ALA A 191 9.80 0.77 11.56
C ALA A 191 9.50 1.70 10.39
N SER A 192 8.24 2.12 10.24
CA SER A 192 7.81 2.99 9.15
C SER A 192 8.49 4.36 9.16
N LEU A 193 8.75 4.94 10.33
CA LEU A 193 9.50 6.19 10.47
C LEU A 193 10.96 6.05 9.99
N MET A 194 11.63 4.96 10.37
CA MET A 194 12.99 4.66 9.89
C MET A 194 13.03 4.48 8.37
N GLY A 195 12.06 3.74 7.82
CA GLY A 195 11.91 3.59 6.37
C GLY A 195 11.67 4.93 5.67
N ALA A 196 10.69 5.71 6.14
CA ALA A 196 10.33 7.00 5.54
C ALA A 196 11.53 7.97 5.45
N LEU A 197 12.30 8.12 6.52
CA LEU A 197 13.52 8.93 6.52
C LEU A 197 14.50 8.45 5.46
N ASN A 198 14.74 7.15 5.39
CA ASN A 198 15.68 6.56 4.43
C ASN A 198 15.24 6.80 2.97
N PHE A 199 13.96 6.61 2.66
CA PHE A 199 13.42 6.85 1.32
C PHE A 199 13.54 8.32 0.88
N ILE A 200 13.26 9.26 1.80
CA ILE A 200 13.37 10.70 1.54
C ILE A 200 14.81 11.06 1.22
N THR A 201 15.75 10.73 2.10
CA THR A 201 17.18 11.03 1.93
C THR A 201 17.73 10.38 0.66
N THR A 202 17.42 9.10 0.42
CA THR A 202 17.84 8.39 -0.80
C THR A 202 17.37 9.13 -2.06
N THR A 203 16.11 9.55 -2.10
CA THR A 203 15.54 10.22 -3.27
C THR A 203 16.15 11.60 -3.52
N LEU A 204 16.49 12.34 -2.47
CA LEU A 204 17.01 13.70 -2.60
C LEU A 204 18.50 13.73 -2.91
N ASP A 205 19.28 12.89 -2.23
CA ASP A 205 20.75 13.04 -2.16
C ASP A 205 21.51 12.05 -3.06
N LEU A 206 20.92 10.89 -3.41
CA LEU A 206 21.64 9.81 -4.12
C LEU A 206 21.29 9.68 -5.61
N ARG A 207 20.58 10.65 -6.19
CA ARG A 207 20.25 10.63 -7.62
C ARG A 207 21.51 10.71 -8.48
N ALA A 208 21.54 9.91 -9.55
CA ALA A 208 22.61 9.93 -10.52
C ALA A 208 22.71 11.26 -11.28
N LYS A 209 23.89 11.51 -11.87
CA LYS A 209 24.16 12.73 -12.65
C LYS A 209 23.13 12.89 -13.77
N GLY A 210 22.52 14.07 -13.85
CA GLY A 210 21.51 14.41 -14.86
C GLY A 210 20.07 13.98 -14.49
N MET A 211 19.86 13.22 -13.42
CA MET A 211 18.55 12.88 -12.88
C MET A 211 18.01 14.05 -12.04
N THR A 212 17.46 15.06 -12.71
CA THR A 212 16.72 16.14 -12.03
C THR A 212 15.40 15.61 -11.48
N MET A 213 14.77 16.35 -10.56
CA MET A 213 13.48 15.92 -9.98
C MET A 213 12.40 15.70 -11.03
N MET A 214 12.36 16.54 -12.07
CA MET A 214 11.40 16.42 -13.18
C MET A 214 11.83 15.42 -14.26
N ARG A 215 12.89 14.64 -14.03
CA ARG A 215 13.28 13.48 -14.86
C ARG A 215 13.06 12.15 -14.13
N MET A 216 12.61 12.16 -12.88
CA MET A 216 12.34 10.94 -12.13
C MET A 216 11.08 10.23 -12.65
N PRO A 217 11.06 8.88 -12.71
CA PRO A 217 9.82 8.13 -12.96
C PRO A 217 8.69 8.49 -11.98
N LEU A 218 7.44 8.34 -12.40
CA LEU A 218 6.26 8.59 -11.55
C LEU A 218 6.13 7.59 -10.38
N THR A 219 6.71 6.41 -10.51
CA THR A 219 6.93 5.44 -9.42
C THR A 219 7.80 6.02 -8.31
N VAL A 220 8.93 6.63 -8.65
CA VAL A 220 9.80 7.33 -7.69
C VAL A 220 9.08 8.51 -7.04
N TRP A 221 8.37 9.34 -7.81
CA TRP A 221 7.55 10.43 -7.24
C TRP A 221 6.49 9.91 -6.27
N ALA A 222 5.82 8.81 -6.61
CA ALA A 222 4.82 8.20 -5.73
C ALA A 222 5.45 7.71 -4.41
N TRP A 223 6.57 6.98 -4.46
CA TRP A 223 7.27 6.52 -3.25
C TRP A 223 7.85 7.68 -2.43
N PHE A 224 8.31 8.75 -3.08
CA PHE A 224 8.81 9.94 -2.40
C PHE A 224 7.73 10.65 -1.60
N ILE A 225 6.57 10.92 -2.22
CA ILE A 225 5.44 11.53 -1.53
C ILE A 225 4.88 10.59 -0.46
N THR A 226 4.82 9.29 -0.74
CA THR A 226 4.41 8.27 0.24
C THR A 226 5.33 8.27 1.47
N ALA A 227 6.64 8.41 1.30
CA ALA A 227 7.58 8.50 2.41
C ALA A 227 7.37 9.78 3.25
N ILE A 228 7.08 10.93 2.62
CA ILE A 228 6.76 12.17 3.34
C ILE A 228 5.47 12.02 4.15
N LEU A 229 4.42 11.44 3.55
CA LEU A 229 3.18 11.14 4.26
C LEU A 229 3.46 10.22 5.46
N GLY A 230 4.22 9.14 5.25
CA GLY A 230 4.56 8.18 6.30
C GLY A 230 5.31 8.82 7.46
N LEU A 231 6.30 9.66 7.19
CA LEU A 231 7.07 10.34 8.22
C LEU A 231 6.18 11.18 9.16
N LEU A 232 5.22 11.90 8.59
CA LEU A 232 4.34 12.79 9.35
C LEU A 232 3.18 12.03 10.02
N ALA A 233 2.59 11.04 9.35
CA ALA A 233 1.40 10.33 9.82
C ALA A 233 1.72 9.30 10.92
N PHE A 234 2.76 8.46 10.73
CA PHE A 234 3.09 7.41 11.69
C PHE A 234 3.60 7.96 13.03
N GLY A 235 4.20 9.16 13.05
CA GLY A 235 4.60 9.83 14.30
C GLY A 235 3.41 10.17 15.20
N VAL A 236 2.29 10.59 14.60
CA VAL A 236 1.04 10.87 15.34
C VAL A 236 0.41 9.58 15.85
N LEU A 237 0.35 8.52 15.03
CA LEU A 237 -0.19 7.23 15.47
C LEU A 237 0.65 6.62 16.60
N LEU A 238 1.98 6.69 16.52
CA LEU A 238 2.87 6.21 17.58
C LEU A 238 2.57 6.90 18.90
N SER A 239 2.47 8.23 18.87
CA SER A 239 2.13 9.02 20.06
C SER A 239 0.76 8.62 20.61
N ALA A 240 -0.24 8.47 19.74
CA ALA A 240 -1.58 8.06 20.16
C ALA A 240 -1.61 6.67 20.81
N GLY A 241 -0.92 5.69 20.21
CA GLY A 241 -0.79 4.34 20.74
C GLY A 241 -0.08 4.28 22.08
N ILE A 242 0.98 5.08 22.27
CA ILE A 242 1.67 5.18 23.57
C ILE A 242 0.71 5.71 24.64
N LEU A 243 -0.01 6.81 24.37
CA LEU A 243 -0.99 7.36 25.31
C LEU A 243 -2.09 6.34 25.64
N LEU A 244 -2.50 5.51 24.68
CA LEU A 244 -3.51 4.46 24.91
C LEU A 244 -2.95 3.33 25.81
N LEU A 245 -1.68 2.94 25.63
CA LEU A 245 -1.02 2.00 26.54
C LEU A 245 -0.90 2.57 27.96
N LEU A 246 -0.64 3.87 28.10
CA LEU A 246 -0.60 4.54 29.41
C LEU A 246 -1.99 4.51 30.09
N ASP A 247 -3.07 4.77 29.34
CA ASP A 247 -4.44 4.72 29.86
C ASP A 247 -4.78 3.30 30.37
N ARG A 248 -4.29 2.28 29.67
CA ARG A 248 -4.53 0.87 30.00
C ARG A 248 -3.69 0.36 31.17
N ASN A 249 -2.42 0.77 31.26
CA ASN A 249 -1.43 0.10 32.12
C ASN A 249 -0.88 0.98 33.24
N LEU A 250 -0.87 2.31 33.10
CA LEU A 250 -0.26 3.24 34.06
C LEU A 250 -1.27 4.18 34.72
N GLY A 251 -2.57 3.96 34.51
CA GLY A 251 -3.64 4.70 35.19
C GLY A 251 -3.82 6.14 34.71
N THR A 252 -3.35 6.48 33.51
CA THR A 252 -3.67 7.78 32.89
C THR A 252 -5.11 7.80 32.36
N SER A 253 -5.57 8.96 31.87
CA SER A 253 -6.92 9.12 31.34
C SER A 253 -6.97 10.15 30.20
N PHE A 254 -6.19 9.93 29.16
CA PHE A 254 -6.17 10.77 27.96
C PHE A 254 -7.45 10.61 27.13
N TYR A 255 -7.91 9.38 26.95
CA TYR A 255 -9.01 9.05 26.05
C TYR A 255 -10.28 8.59 26.75
N VAL A 256 -10.15 8.05 27.96
CA VAL A 256 -11.28 7.52 28.72
C VAL A 256 -11.86 8.62 29.62
N PRO A 257 -13.11 9.06 29.40
CA PRO A 257 -13.82 9.91 30.35
C PRO A 257 -14.39 9.04 31.49
N LEU A 258 -15.21 9.63 32.37
CA LEU A 258 -16.04 8.86 33.28
C LEU A 258 -17.04 8.01 32.46
N VAL A 259 -16.95 6.68 32.55
CA VAL A 259 -17.77 5.72 31.80
C VAL A 259 -18.37 4.66 32.72
N VAL A 260 -19.46 4.02 32.28
CA VAL A 260 -20.04 2.86 32.96
C VAL A 260 -19.74 1.62 32.13
N VAL A 261 -19.03 0.65 32.70
CA VAL A 261 -18.77 -0.66 32.08
C VAL A 261 -19.24 -1.73 33.03
N ASN A 262 -20.08 -2.65 32.53
CA ASN A 262 -20.66 -3.74 33.32
C ASN A 262 -21.33 -3.24 34.64
N GLY A 263 -21.97 -2.07 34.59
CA GLY A 263 -22.64 -1.45 35.74
C GLY A 263 -21.72 -0.74 36.74
N GLN A 264 -20.41 -0.70 36.49
CA GLN A 264 -19.44 0.00 37.34
C GLN A 264 -18.99 1.31 36.71
N ILE A 265 -18.95 2.39 37.50
CA ILE A 265 -18.37 3.67 37.08
C ILE A 265 -16.84 3.52 37.11
N MET A 266 -16.20 3.69 35.95
CA MET A 266 -14.76 3.61 35.76
C MET A 266 -14.26 4.84 35.00
N GLY A 267 -12.96 5.12 35.12
CA GLY A 267 -12.30 6.23 34.44
C GLY A 267 -12.06 7.45 35.33
N HIS A 268 -11.24 8.39 34.83
CA HIS A 268 -10.91 9.63 35.51
C HIS A 268 -11.60 10.82 34.84
N LYS A 269 -11.51 12.00 35.47
CA LYS A 269 -12.01 13.25 34.88
C LYS A 269 -11.05 13.76 33.80
N GLY A 270 -11.60 14.22 32.66
CA GLY A 270 -10.87 15.01 31.65
C GLY A 270 -10.48 14.27 30.37
N GLY A 271 -10.55 12.93 30.32
CA GLY A 271 -10.28 12.17 29.09
C GLY A 271 -11.33 12.39 28.01
N SER A 272 -10.93 12.28 26.74
CA SER A 272 -11.81 12.51 25.58
C SER A 272 -11.70 11.40 24.54
N PRO A 273 -12.78 10.63 24.29
CA PRO A 273 -12.77 9.62 23.22
C PRO A 273 -12.58 10.21 21.83
N LEU A 274 -13.01 11.47 21.63
CA LEU A 274 -12.86 12.18 20.37
C LEU A 274 -11.41 12.57 20.10
N LEU A 275 -10.58 12.72 21.14
CA LEU A 275 -9.15 12.95 20.96
C LEU A 275 -8.50 11.75 20.24
N TRP A 276 -8.84 10.51 20.63
CA TRP A 276 -8.39 9.33 19.90
C TRP A 276 -8.84 9.37 18.44
N GLN A 277 -10.11 9.67 18.18
CA GLN A 277 -10.62 9.73 16.80
C GLN A 277 -9.86 10.76 15.96
N HIS A 278 -9.58 11.95 16.49
CA HIS A 278 -8.80 12.95 15.77
C HIS A 278 -7.38 12.48 15.48
N LEU A 279 -6.67 11.93 16.47
CA LEU A 279 -5.29 11.47 16.28
C LEU A 279 -5.22 10.26 15.33
N PHE A 280 -6.12 9.29 15.51
CA PHE A 280 -6.19 8.10 14.66
C PHE A 280 -6.53 8.47 13.23
N TRP A 281 -7.53 9.33 12.98
CA TRP A 281 -7.91 9.68 11.61
C TRP A 281 -6.94 10.67 10.96
N PHE A 282 -6.27 11.53 11.74
CA PHE A 282 -5.16 12.35 11.24
C PHE A 282 -4.05 11.48 10.65
N PHE A 283 -3.80 10.30 11.23
CA PHE A 283 -2.99 9.26 10.61
C PHE A 283 -3.74 8.53 9.49
N GLY A 284 -4.95 8.05 9.77
CA GLY A 284 -5.63 7.03 9.00
C GLY A 284 -6.04 7.50 7.60
N HIS A 285 -6.31 8.79 7.42
CA HIS A 285 -6.60 9.31 6.10
C HIS A 285 -5.34 9.46 5.21
N PRO A 286 -4.22 10.07 5.66
CA PRO A 286 -2.94 9.95 4.97
C PRO A 286 -2.50 8.51 4.69
N GLU A 287 -2.78 7.57 5.58
CA GLU A 287 -2.46 6.14 5.38
C GLU A 287 -3.15 5.55 4.16
N VAL A 288 -4.40 5.93 3.86
CA VAL A 288 -5.04 5.44 2.63
C VAL A 288 -4.32 5.91 1.38
N TYR A 289 -3.64 7.06 1.44
CA TYR A 289 -2.80 7.55 0.34
C TYR A 289 -1.45 6.86 0.29
N ILE A 290 -0.85 6.56 1.45
CA ILE A 290 0.38 5.75 1.54
C ILE A 290 0.18 4.40 0.85
N ALA A 291 -0.99 3.77 1.05
CA ALA A 291 -1.33 2.50 0.42
C ALA A 291 -1.53 2.60 -1.12
N ILE A 292 -2.19 3.65 -1.62
CA ILE A 292 -2.63 3.71 -3.03
C ILE A 292 -1.65 4.43 -3.96
N LEU A 293 -0.89 5.42 -3.48
CA LEU A 293 0.00 6.23 -4.31
C LEU A 293 1.06 5.39 -5.04
N PRO A 294 1.75 4.42 -4.41
CA PRO A 294 2.68 3.55 -5.13
C PRO A 294 2.01 2.80 -6.29
N GLY A 295 0.79 2.29 -6.08
CA GLY A 295 -0.01 1.66 -7.12
C GLY A 295 -0.33 2.60 -8.28
N MET A 296 -0.63 3.88 -8.00
CA MET A 296 -0.79 4.91 -9.04
C MET A 296 0.49 5.16 -9.85
N GLY A 297 1.64 5.17 -9.19
CA GLY A 297 2.95 5.31 -9.83
C GLY A 297 3.24 4.14 -10.78
N VAL A 298 3.01 2.92 -10.31
CA VAL A 298 3.13 1.68 -11.11
C VAL A 298 2.18 1.71 -12.29
N ALA A 299 0.90 2.00 -12.07
CA ALA A 299 -0.08 2.07 -13.15
C ALA A 299 0.34 3.09 -14.22
N SER A 300 0.79 4.29 -13.83
CA SER A 300 1.36 5.26 -14.77
C SER A 300 2.48 4.67 -15.62
N GLN A 301 3.49 4.08 -14.99
CA GLN A 301 4.65 3.52 -15.70
C GLN A 301 4.25 2.42 -16.69
N LEU A 302 3.37 1.50 -16.27
CA LEU A 302 2.94 0.39 -17.11
C LEU A 302 2.07 0.85 -18.27
N LEU A 303 1.13 1.78 -18.03
CA LEU A 303 0.27 2.31 -19.09
C LEU A 303 1.08 2.97 -20.20
N SER A 304 2.14 3.72 -19.86
CA SER A 304 3.06 4.29 -20.85
C SER A 304 3.88 3.20 -21.57
N THR A 305 4.49 2.30 -20.80
CA THR A 305 5.36 1.22 -21.32
C THR A 305 4.64 0.35 -22.34
N PHE A 306 3.43 -0.09 -22.03
CA PHE A 306 2.68 -1.03 -22.86
C PHE A 306 1.81 -0.33 -23.92
N SER A 307 1.59 0.98 -23.82
CA SER A 307 0.96 1.76 -24.91
C SER A 307 1.96 2.31 -25.92
N ARG A 308 3.27 2.16 -25.65
CA ARG A 308 4.38 2.70 -26.47
C ARG A 308 4.24 4.20 -26.72
N LYS A 309 3.78 4.93 -25.70
CA LYS A 309 3.51 6.36 -25.76
C LYS A 309 3.96 7.05 -24.47
N PRO A 310 4.53 8.27 -24.54
CA PRO A 310 4.85 9.04 -23.34
C PRO A 310 3.62 9.29 -22.47
N ILE A 311 3.85 9.52 -21.17
CA ILE A 311 2.79 9.93 -20.25
C ILE A 311 2.16 11.22 -20.76
N PHE A 312 0.85 11.19 -20.95
CA PHE A 312 0.09 12.41 -21.22
C PHE A 312 0.12 13.30 -19.98
N GLY A 313 0.75 14.47 -20.09
CA GLY A 313 0.82 15.44 -18.99
C GLY A 313 1.69 15.01 -17.81
N TYR A 314 2.94 14.56 -18.04
CA TYR A 314 3.86 14.16 -16.95
C TYR A 314 3.94 15.19 -15.81
N LYS A 315 4.11 16.48 -16.10
CA LYS A 315 4.17 17.53 -15.07
C LYS A 315 2.86 17.61 -14.27
N ALA A 316 1.71 17.53 -14.94
CA ALA A 316 0.41 17.53 -14.29
C ALA A 316 0.23 16.28 -13.40
N MET A 317 0.77 15.13 -13.81
CA MET A 317 0.79 13.91 -12.98
C MET A 317 1.61 14.09 -11.71
N VAL A 318 2.79 14.72 -11.80
CA VAL A 318 3.63 15.03 -10.63
C VAL A 318 2.89 15.95 -9.66
N TYR A 319 2.36 17.07 -10.15
CA TYR A 319 1.60 18.01 -9.31
C TYR A 319 0.34 17.39 -8.71
N ALA A 320 -0.33 16.47 -9.42
CA ALA A 320 -1.46 15.75 -8.87
C ALA A 320 -1.05 14.81 -7.72
N ILE A 321 0.08 14.10 -7.81
CA ILE A 321 0.62 13.28 -6.70
C ILE A 321 0.93 14.18 -5.50
N MET A 322 1.61 15.31 -5.72
CA MET A 322 1.91 16.28 -4.65
C MET A 322 0.62 16.85 -4.02
N GLY A 323 -0.37 17.19 -4.84
CA GLY A 323 -1.66 17.71 -4.38
C GLY A 323 -2.43 16.70 -3.54
N ILE A 324 -2.45 15.42 -3.94
CA ILE A 324 -3.03 14.33 -3.13
C ILE A 324 -2.29 14.21 -1.79
N GLY A 325 -0.95 14.22 -1.81
CA GLY A 325 -0.15 14.15 -0.58
C GLY A 325 -0.43 15.32 0.38
N PHE A 326 -0.49 16.54 -0.14
CA PHE A 326 -0.79 17.74 0.66
C PHE A 326 -2.21 17.71 1.23
N LEU A 327 -3.21 17.50 0.37
CA LEU A 327 -4.62 17.47 0.79
C LEU A 327 -4.93 16.31 1.73
N GLY A 328 -4.18 15.21 1.67
CA GLY A 328 -4.37 14.05 2.54
C GLY A 328 -4.28 14.38 4.03
N PHE A 329 -3.53 15.41 4.42
CA PHE A 329 -3.48 15.88 5.82
C PHE A 329 -4.58 16.88 6.18
N MET A 330 -5.44 17.30 5.24
CA MET A 330 -6.42 18.36 5.45
C MET A 330 -7.87 17.86 5.55
N VAL A 331 -8.09 16.55 5.48
CA VAL A 331 -9.44 15.99 5.26
C VAL A 331 -9.88 14.92 6.24
N TRP A 332 -9.06 14.58 7.24
CA TRP A 332 -9.32 13.45 8.14
C TRP A 332 -10.67 13.51 8.85
N GLY A 333 -11.19 14.71 9.09
CA GLY A 333 -12.46 14.93 9.78
C GLY A 333 -13.68 14.34 9.05
N HIS A 334 -13.59 13.98 7.76
CA HIS A 334 -14.71 13.30 7.09
C HIS A 334 -15.02 11.91 7.65
N HIS A 335 -14.07 11.27 8.33
CA HIS A 335 -14.33 10.00 9.01
C HIS A 335 -15.10 10.18 10.33
N MET A 336 -15.34 11.43 10.71
CA MET A 336 -15.90 11.84 11.98
C MET A 336 -17.21 12.62 11.81
N PHE A 337 -17.89 12.57 10.67
CA PHE A 337 -19.15 13.31 10.49
C PHE A 337 -20.24 12.93 11.49
N MET A 338 -20.22 11.68 11.99
CA MET A 338 -21.11 11.20 13.07
C MET A 338 -20.59 11.45 14.49
N SER A 339 -19.49 12.21 14.67
CA SER A 339 -18.91 12.49 15.99
C SER A 339 -19.64 13.55 16.82
N GLY A 340 -20.63 14.24 16.23
CA GLY A 340 -21.27 15.42 16.83
C GLY A 340 -20.50 16.73 16.62
N MET A 341 -19.54 16.77 15.69
CA MET A 341 -18.83 18.00 15.32
C MET A 341 -19.79 19.09 14.81
N SER A 342 -19.37 20.35 14.95
CA SER A 342 -20.12 21.49 14.43
C SER A 342 -20.41 21.32 12.92
N PRO A 343 -21.63 21.64 12.44
CA PRO A 343 -21.96 21.60 11.01
C PRO A 343 -21.00 22.43 10.13
N TYR A 344 -20.46 23.53 10.66
CA TYR A 344 -19.47 24.36 9.95
C TYR A 344 -18.15 23.59 9.71
N SER A 345 -17.68 22.85 10.72
CA SER A 345 -16.48 22.01 10.60
C SER A 345 -16.73 20.85 9.63
N ALA A 346 -17.89 20.20 9.72
CA ALA A 346 -18.27 19.13 8.79
C ALA A 346 -18.30 19.63 7.34
N PHE A 347 -18.86 20.82 7.10
CA PHE A 347 -18.90 21.44 5.77
C PHE A 347 -17.49 21.79 5.25
N ALA A 348 -16.60 22.31 6.10
CA ALA A 348 -15.22 22.59 5.71
C ALA A 348 -14.46 21.32 5.30
N PHE A 349 -14.56 20.25 6.10
CA PHE A 349 -13.95 18.96 5.74
C PHE A 349 -14.58 18.36 4.47
N SER A 350 -15.88 18.51 4.26
CA SER A 350 -16.57 18.08 3.05
C SER A 350 -16.00 18.74 1.78
N ILE A 351 -15.87 20.07 1.77
CA ILE A 351 -15.31 20.81 0.62
C ILE A 351 -13.89 20.35 0.33
N MET A 352 -13.04 20.28 1.36
CA MET A 352 -11.65 19.86 1.20
C MET A 352 -11.55 18.41 0.71
N THR A 353 -12.42 17.52 1.18
CA THR A 353 -12.50 16.13 0.70
C THR A 353 -12.90 16.08 -0.76
N MET A 354 -13.85 16.90 -1.20
CA MET A 354 -14.23 16.98 -2.61
C MET A 354 -13.14 17.58 -3.50
N ALA A 355 -12.33 18.49 -2.96
CA ALA A 355 -11.19 19.04 -3.68
C ALA A 355 -10.16 17.97 -4.08
N ILE A 356 -10.03 16.87 -3.32
CA ILE A 356 -9.16 15.73 -3.68
C ILE A 356 -9.63 15.02 -4.96
N GLY A 357 -10.91 15.13 -5.30
CA GLY A 357 -11.43 14.64 -6.57
C GLY A 357 -10.73 15.25 -7.78
N VAL A 358 -10.25 16.50 -7.67
CA VAL A 358 -9.58 17.22 -8.76
C VAL A 358 -8.23 16.59 -9.17
N PRO A 359 -7.21 16.46 -8.29
CA PRO A 359 -5.97 15.82 -8.67
C PRO A 359 -6.17 14.34 -9.05
N SER A 360 -7.13 13.66 -8.44
CA SER A 360 -7.49 12.28 -8.82
C SER A 360 -8.04 12.21 -10.25
N ALA A 361 -8.92 13.14 -10.64
CA ALA A 361 -9.46 13.24 -12.00
C ALA A 361 -8.36 13.57 -13.01
N ILE A 362 -7.44 14.49 -12.69
CA ILE A 362 -6.27 14.80 -13.55
C ILE A 362 -5.49 13.52 -13.85
N LYS A 363 -5.23 12.69 -12.83
CA LYS A 363 -4.53 11.41 -13.03
C LYS A 363 -5.33 10.46 -13.92
N THR A 364 -6.62 10.30 -13.67
CA THR A 364 -7.50 9.45 -14.48
C THR A 364 -7.51 9.86 -15.94
N PHE A 365 -7.72 11.14 -16.24
CA PHE A 365 -7.73 11.62 -17.62
C PHE A 365 -6.36 11.51 -18.29
N ASN A 366 -5.28 11.72 -17.54
CA ASN A 366 -3.92 11.52 -18.06
C ASN A 366 -3.60 10.05 -18.34
N TRP A 367 -4.08 9.10 -17.53
CA TRP A 367 -3.99 7.67 -17.84
C TRP A 367 -4.75 7.34 -19.13
N LEU A 368 -5.98 7.80 -19.28
CA LEU A 368 -6.77 7.61 -20.51
C LEU A 368 -6.09 8.25 -21.73
N GLY A 369 -5.55 9.46 -21.58
CA GLY A 369 -4.80 10.18 -22.62
C GLY A 369 -3.50 9.49 -23.00
N THR A 370 -2.85 8.78 -22.06
CA THR A 370 -1.64 7.98 -22.31
C THR A 370 -1.96 6.74 -23.14
N ILE A 371 -3.11 6.09 -22.91
CA ILE A 371 -3.53 4.92 -23.70
C ILE A 371 -4.06 5.34 -25.08
N ARG A 372 -4.78 6.47 -25.16
CA ARG A 372 -5.45 6.93 -26.39
C ARG A 372 -4.45 7.14 -27.53
N GLY A 373 -4.69 6.46 -28.64
CA GLY A 373 -3.85 6.51 -29.84
C GLY A 373 -2.52 5.78 -29.72
N GLY A 374 -2.27 5.07 -28.60
CA GLY A 374 -1.11 4.19 -28.44
C GLY A 374 -1.32 2.83 -29.11
N ARG A 375 -0.23 2.08 -29.27
CA ARG A 375 -0.25 0.68 -29.73
C ARG A 375 -0.20 -0.24 -28.52
N VAL A 376 -1.37 -0.54 -27.98
CA VAL A 376 -1.49 -1.25 -26.70
C VAL A 376 -1.08 -2.72 -26.83
N ARG A 377 -0.10 -3.12 -26.03
CA ARG A 377 0.30 -4.51 -25.84
C ARG A 377 -0.38 -5.06 -24.57
N PHE A 378 -1.30 -6.03 -24.74
CA PHE A 378 -2.10 -6.59 -23.64
C PHE A 378 -1.41 -7.76 -22.93
N GLN A 379 -0.22 -7.53 -22.37
CA GLN A 379 0.41 -8.47 -21.45
C GLN A 379 -0.21 -8.39 -20.05
N THR A 380 -0.01 -9.42 -19.22
CA THR A 380 -0.55 -9.48 -17.85
C THR A 380 -0.31 -8.19 -17.02
N PRO A 381 0.89 -7.58 -17.00
CA PRO A 381 1.07 -6.32 -16.26
C PRO A 381 0.16 -5.19 -16.76
N MET A 382 -0.01 -5.06 -18.07
CA MET A 382 -0.91 -4.05 -18.67
C MET A 382 -2.37 -4.29 -18.27
N LEU A 383 -2.81 -5.56 -18.26
CA LEU A 383 -4.17 -5.90 -17.83
C LEU A 383 -4.42 -5.45 -16.38
N TYR A 384 -3.49 -5.76 -15.47
CA TYR A 384 -3.60 -5.31 -14.08
C TYR A 384 -3.52 -3.79 -13.92
N ALA A 385 -2.73 -3.08 -14.73
CA ALA A 385 -2.70 -1.62 -14.73
C ALA A 385 -4.04 -1.01 -15.21
N ILE A 386 -4.68 -1.60 -16.22
CA ILE A 386 -6.04 -1.19 -16.65
C ILE A 386 -7.06 -1.55 -15.56
N GLY A 387 -6.96 -2.73 -14.95
CA GLY A 387 -7.82 -3.15 -13.85
C GLY A 387 -7.70 -2.22 -12.62
N PHE A 388 -6.48 -1.78 -12.31
CA PHE A 388 -6.22 -0.74 -11.31
C PHE A 388 -7.03 0.52 -11.63
N VAL A 389 -6.93 1.05 -12.85
CA VAL A 389 -7.67 2.26 -13.25
C VAL A 389 -9.18 2.04 -13.16
N SER A 390 -9.67 0.87 -13.58
CA SER A 390 -11.09 0.50 -13.49
C SER A 390 -11.59 0.55 -12.04
N LEU A 391 -10.91 -0.17 -11.13
CA LEU A 391 -11.29 -0.22 -9.72
C LEU A 391 -11.13 1.14 -9.04
N PHE A 392 -10.08 1.89 -9.41
CA PHE A 392 -9.83 3.23 -8.91
C PHE A 392 -10.97 4.19 -9.28
N VAL A 393 -11.45 4.14 -10.52
CA VAL A 393 -12.59 4.96 -10.95
C VAL A 393 -13.88 4.48 -10.28
N SER A 394 -14.17 3.18 -10.27
CA SER A 394 -15.39 2.65 -9.67
C SER A 394 -15.49 2.96 -8.16
N GLY A 395 -14.42 2.72 -7.40
CA GLY A 395 -14.38 3.07 -5.97
C GLY A 395 -14.28 4.58 -5.73
N GLY A 396 -13.56 5.30 -6.59
CA GLY A 396 -13.45 6.76 -6.51
C GLY A 396 -14.78 7.48 -6.71
N LEU A 397 -15.68 6.94 -7.55
CA LEU A 397 -17.02 7.49 -7.77
C LEU A 397 -17.96 7.31 -6.58
N SER A 398 -17.76 6.32 -5.70
CA SER A 398 -18.55 6.20 -4.48
C SER A 398 -18.06 7.10 -3.34
N GLY A 399 -16.82 7.61 -3.40
CA GLY A 399 -16.26 8.53 -2.41
C GLY A 399 -17.03 9.85 -2.24
N PRO A 400 -17.46 10.52 -3.32
CA PRO A 400 -18.33 11.71 -3.25
C PRO A 400 -19.59 11.55 -2.41
N PHE A 401 -20.19 10.36 -2.35
CA PHE A 401 -21.34 10.12 -1.49
C PHE A 401 -20.96 10.21 -0.01
N LEU A 402 -19.83 9.61 0.38
CA LEU A 402 -19.34 9.59 1.77
C LEU A 402 -18.66 10.89 2.20
N ALA A 403 -18.21 11.71 1.25
CA ALA A 403 -17.61 13.00 1.56
C ALA A 403 -18.63 14.10 1.89
N GLN A 404 -19.92 13.87 1.62
CA GLN A 404 -21.00 14.81 1.89
C GLN A 404 -21.72 14.41 3.18
N PRO A 405 -21.71 15.22 4.25
CA PRO A 405 -22.35 14.86 5.52
C PRO A 405 -23.83 14.45 5.38
N VAL A 406 -24.58 15.10 4.49
CA VAL A 406 -26.00 14.79 4.24
C VAL A 406 -26.22 13.35 3.75
N LEU A 407 -25.29 12.84 2.93
CA LEU A 407 -25.33 11.48 2.40
C LEU A 407 -24.57 10.50 3.28
N ASP A 408 -23.51 10.95 3.95
CA ASP A 408 -22.73 10.12 4.86
C ASP A 408 -23.54 9.73 6.10
N ILE A 409 -24.30 10.63 6.72
CA ILE A 409 -25.09 10.32 7.94
C ILE A 409 -25.90 8.99 7.82
N PRO A 410 -26.71 8.76 6.78
CA PRO A 410 -27.42 7.48 6.62
C PRO A 410 -26.55 6.31 6.12
N LEU A 411 -25.39 6.58 5.50
CA LEU A 411 -24.49 5.55 4.95
C LEU A 411 -23.33 5.20 5.91
N HIS A 412 -23.11 6.01 6.93
CA HIS A 412 -22.01 5.89 7.87
C HIS A 412 -22.09 4.54 8.56
N ASP A 413 -20.94 3.87 8.65
CA ASP A 413 -20.85 2.53 9.27
C ASP A 413 -21.78 1.46 8.67
N THR A 414 -22.24 1.64 7.43
CA THR A 414 -22.92 0.59 6.67
C THR A 414 -21.96 -0.19 5.77
N ALA A 415 -22.46 -1.24 5.12
CA ALA A 415 -21.73 -1.95 4.09
C ALA A 415 -21.28 -1.05 2.92
N PHE A 416 -21.89 0.14 2.71
CA PHE A 416 -21.47 1.08 1.66
C PHE A 416 -20.02 1.53 1.87
N VAL A 417 -19.66 1.89 3.11
CA VAL A 417 -18.29 2.28 3.48
C VAL A 417 -17.31 1.13 3.22
N VAL A 418 -17.72 -0.10 3.54
CA VAL A 418 -16.89 -1.30 3.32
C VAL A 418 -16.68 -1.53 1.83
N GLY A 419 -17.73 -1.44 1.01
CA GLY A 419 -17.66 -1.58 -0.44
C GLY A 419 -16.78 -0.51 -1.10
N HIS A 420 -16.98 0.76 -0.72
CA HIS A 420 -16.17 1.88 -1.18
C HIS A 420 -14.67 1.64 -0.91
N PHE A 421 -14.33 1.40 0.36
CA PHE A 421 -12.95 1.22 0.81
C PHE A 421 -12.27 0.03 0.13
N HIS A 422 -12.97 -1.10 0.00
CA HIS A 422 -12.39 -2.29 -0.64
C HIS A 422 -12.18 -2.11 -2.14
N LEU A 423 -13.02 -1.37 -2.87
CA LEU A 423 -12.75 -1.11 -4.28
C LEU A 423 -11.53 -0.19 -4.46
N ILE A 424 -11.47 0.92 -3.74
CA ILE A 424 -10.49 1.99 -3.99
C ILE A 424 -9.14 1.77 -3.32
N MET A 425 -9.12 1.41 -2.04
CA MET A 425 -7.90 1.32 -1.24
C MET A 425 -7.46 -0.13 -1.09
N GLY A 426 -8.40 -1.04 -0.83
CA GLY A 426 -8.11 -2.46 -0.71
C GLY A 426 -7.63 -3.08 -2.03
N VAL A 427 -8.54 -3.28 -2.97
CA VAL A 427 -8.27 -4.12 -4.14
C VAL A 427 -7.59 -3.37 -5.27
N ALA A 428 -7.86 -2.07 -5.49
CA ALA A 428 -7.09 -1.33 -6.49
C ALA A 428 -5.59 -1.31 -6.13
N ALA A 429 -5.21 -1.07 -4.87
CA ALA A 429 -3.80 -1.17 -4.45
C ALA A 429 -3.22 -2.59 -4.69
N ILE A 430 -3.99 -3.65 -4.42
CA ILE A 430 -3.61 -5.03 -4.73
C ILE A 430 -3.42 -5.25 -6.24
N PHE A 431 -4.28 -4.68 -7.09
CA PHE A 431 -4.07 -4.71 -8.55
C PHE A 431 -2.78 -3.98 -8.95
N GLY A 432 -2.44 -2.89 -8.28
CA GLY A 432 -1.14 -2.23 -8.42
C GLY A 432 0.02 -3.16 -8.05
N MET A 433 -0.09 -3.90 -6.95
CA MET A 433 0.92 -4.89 -6.53
C MET A 433 1.04 -6.08 -7.50
N PHE A 434 -0.07 -6.57 -8.05
CA PHE A 434 -0.02 -7.60 -9.09
C PHE A 434 0.61 -7.07 -10.37
N ALA A 435 0.24 -5.86 -10.80
CA ALA A 435 0.83 -5.20 -11.95
C ALA A 435 2.36 -5.08 -11.77
N ALA A 436 2.80 -4.58 -10.61
CA ALA A 436 4.20 -4.47 -10.22
C ALA A 436 4.91 -5.82 -10.20
N THR A 437 4.27 -6.84 -9.60
CA THR A 437 4.83 -8.21 -9.56
C THR A 437 5.06 -8.71 -10.97
N TYR A 438 4.04 -8.80 -11.83
CA TYR A 438 4.20 -9.34 -13.19
C TYR A 438 5.19 -8.52 -14.04
N TYR A 439 5.25 -7.20 -13.85
CA TYR A 439 6.16 -6.33 -14.60
C TYR A 439 7.62 -6.51 -14.17
N TRP A 440 7.89 -6.49 -12.87
CA TRP A 440 9.25 -6.53 -12.34
C TRP A 440 9.74 -7.93 -11.97
N PHE A 441 8.90 -8.96 -12.06
CA PHE A 441 9.29 -10.35 -11.84
C PHE A 441 10.58 -10.76 -12.60
N PRO A 442 10.77 -10.38 -13.88
CA PRO A 442 12.03 -10.59 -14.58
C PRO A 442 13.20 -10.00 -13.83
N LYS A 443 13.12 -8.74 -13.41
CA LYS A 443 14.22 -8.04 -12.72
C LYS A 443 14.50 -8.61 -11.32
N MET A 444 13.49 -9.13 -10.63
CA MET A 444 13.64 -9.76 -9.31
C MET A 444 14.24 -11.17 -9.37
N PHE A 445 13.84 -11.98 -10.36
CA PHE A 445 14.11 -13.42 -10.36
C PHE A 445 14.83 -13.96 -11.62
N GLY A 446 15.12 -13.11 -12.60
CA GLY A 446 15.84 -13.51 -13.82
C GLY A 446 14.99 -14.25 -14.86
N ARG A 447 13.66 -14.35 -14.66
CA ARG A 447 12.76 -15.21 -15.44
C ARG A 447 11.42 -14.53 -15.71
N MET A 448 10.69 -15.01 -16.71
CA MET A 448 9.33 -14.53 -17.00
C MET A 448 8.28 -15.39 -16.27
N MET A 449 7.19 -14.76 -15.83
CA MET A 449 5.99 -15.48 -15.36
C MET A 449 5.18 -16.06 -16.52
N ASN A 450 4.38 -17.09 -16.24
CA ASN A 450 3.48 -17.66 -17.24
C ASN A 450 2.33 -16.68 -17.55
N GLU A 451 2.25 -16.24 -18.80
CA GLU A 451 1.26 -15.26 -19.27
C GLU A 451 -0.18 -15.80 -19.29
N ARG A 452 -0.38 -17.09 -19.63
CA ARG A 452 -1.72 -17.69 -19.65
C ARG A 452 -2.32 -17.75 -18.25
N TRP A 453 -1.54 -18.20 -17.27
CA TRP A 453 -1.96 -18.22 -15.87
C TRP A 453 -2.16 -16.81 -15.33
N GLY A 454 -1.32 -15.86 -15.73
CA GLY A 454 -1.47 -14.44 -15.41
C GLY A 454 -2.81 -13.85 -15.87
N ARG A 455 -3.22 -14.13 -17.11
CA ARG A 455 -4.52 -13.70 -17.66
C ARG A 455 -5.71 -14.35 -16.97
N ILE A 456 -5.65 -15.66 -16.70
CA ILE A 456 -6.72 -16.36 -15.98
C ILE A 456 -6.88 -15.76 -14.58
N HIS A 457 -5.76 -15.59 -13.87
CA HIS A 457 -5.74 -14.94 -12.56
C HIS A 457 -6.37 -13.53 -12.62
N PHE A 458 -6.03 -12.73 -13.65
CA PHE A 458 -6.59 -11.39 -13.85
C PHE A 458 -8.11 -11.39 -13.99
N PHE A 459 -8.66 -12.15 -14.94
CA PHE A 459 -10.10 -12.10 -15.23
C PHE A 459 -10.94 -12.64 -14.07
N LEU A 460 -10.50 -13.72 -13.42
CA LEU A 460 -11.18 -14.25 -12.24
C LEU A 460 -11.16 -13.26 -11.09
N THR A 461 -10.01 -12.64 -10.82
CA THR A 461 -9.88 -11.67 -9.73
C THR A 461 -10.69 -10.40 -10.01
N LEU A 462 -10.68 -9.88 -11.23
CA LEU A 462 -11.42 -8.67 -11.59
C LEU A 462 -12.94 -8.90 -11.48
N ALA A 463 -13.45 -9.97 -12.11
CA ALA A 463 -14.87 -10.30 -12.05
C ALA A 463 -15.32 -10.57 -10.60
N GLY A 464 -14.52 -11.33 -9.86
CA GLY A 464 -14.75 -11.64 -8.45
C GLY A 464 -14.80 -10.39 -7.56
N THR A 465 -13.87 -9.45 -7.77
CA THR A 465 -13.81 -8.18 -7.02
C THR A 465 -15.11 -7.39 -7.17
N TYR A 466 -15.59 -7.20 -8.41
CA TYR A 466 -16.86 -6.52 -8.65
C TYR A 466 -18.05 -7.30 -8.08
N ALA A 467 -18.06 -8.63 -8.22
CA ALA A 467 -19.11 -9.48 -7.68
C ALA A 467 -19.20 -9.46 -6.14
N ILE A 468 -18.09 -9.18 -5.45
CA ILE A 468 -18.07 -9.07 -3.98
C ILE A 468 -18.39 -7.65 -3.53
N PHE A 469 -17.68 -6.64 -4.03
CA PHE A 469 -17.68 -5.31 -3.41
C PHE A 469 -18.66 -4.33 -4.04
N MET A 470 -19.05 -4.52 -5.31
CA MET A 470 -20.10 -3.67 -5.90
C MET A 470 -21.44 -3.86 -5.18
N PRO A 471 -21.91 -5.10 -4.89
CA PRO A 471 -23.15 -5.30 -4.15
C PRO A 471 -23.18 -4.70 -2.73
N MET A 472 -22.03 -4.49 -2.09
CA MET A 472 -21.97 -3.87 -0.77
C MET A 472 -22.53 -2.44 -0.75
N HIS A 473 -22.44 -1.71 -1.86
CA HIS A 473 -23.04 -0.37 -1.97
C HIS A 473 -24.56 -0.46 -1.85
N TYR A 474 -25.17 -1.45 -2.51
CA TYR A 474 -26.60 -1.72 -2.35
C TYR A 474 -26.96 -2.17 -0.93
N LEU A 475 -26.19 -3.10 -0.35
CA LEU A 475 -26.40 -3.54 1.04
C LEU A 475 -26.37 -2.38 2.02
N GLY A 476 -25.45 -1.43 1.83
CA GLY A 476 -25.34 -0.26 2.70
C GLY A 476 -26.51 0.71 2.54
N MET A 477 -26.93 0.98 1.30
CA MET A 477 -28.14 1.79 1.03
C MET A 477 -29.41 1.14 1.56
N ALA A 478 -29.47 -0.19 1.59
CA ALA A 478 -30.56 -0.95 2.18
C ALA A 478 -30.49 -1.05 3.71
N GLY A 479 -29.50 -0.41 4.35
CA GLY A 479 -29.41 -0.29 5.81
C GLY A 479 -28.64 -1.42 6.50
N GLN A 480 -27.86 -2.24 5.78
CA GLN A 480 -27.02 -3.26 6.42
C GLN A 480 -25.80 -2.62 7.10
N PRO A 481 -25.71 -2.67 8.45
CA PRO A 481 -24.56 -2.14 9.18
C PRO A 481 -23.32 -3.03 8.99
N ARG A 482 -22.13 -2.44 9.15
CA ARG A 482 -20.87 -3.18 9.25
C ARG A 482 -20.68 -3.76 10.66
N ARG A 483 -19.80 -4.76 10.79
CA ARG A 483 -19.39 -5.38 12.08
C ARG A 483 -20.45 -6.20 12.83
N TYR A 484 -21.60 -6.48 12.21
CA TYR A 484 -22.56 -7.43 12.78
C TYR A 484 -22.11 -8.87 12.47
N SER A 485 -22.15 -9.75 13.46
CA SER A 485 -21.77 -11.16 13.33
C SER A 485 -22.83 -11.97 12.56
N GLN A 486 -24.10 -11.65 12.78
CA GLN A 486 -25.24 -12.33 12.17
C GLN A 486 -26.35 -11.36 11.79
N PHE A 487 -27.07 -11.70 10.71
CA PHE A 487 -28.23 -10.92 10.22
C PHE A 487 -29.56 -11.67 10.32
N THR A 488 -29.52 -12.97 10.65
CA THR A 488 -30.69 -13.85 10.71
C THR A 488 -31.69 -13.44 11.79
N GLU A 489 -31.23 -12.82 12.87
CA GLU A 489 -32.05 -12.37 14.00
C GLU A 489 -32.72 -11.00 13.76
N LEU A 490 -32.31 -10.28 12.73
CA LEU A 490 -32.81 -8.94 12.43
C LEU A 490 -33.79 -9.01 11.26
N ALA A 491 -35.09 -9.03 11.56
CA ALA A 491 -36.15 -9.21 10.56
C ALA A 491 -36.03 -8.28 9.34
N TYR A 492 -35.63 -7.02 9.55
CA TYR A 492 -35.46 -6.05 8.47
C TYR A 492 -34.25 -6.34 7.56
N LEU A 493 -33.26 -7.15 7.98
CA LEU A 493 -32.08 -7.51 7.17
C LEU A 493 -32.21 -8.86 6.48
N GLN A 494 -33.21 -9.68 6.82
CA GLN A 494 -33.34 -11.04 6.27
C GLN A 494 -33.43 -11.07 4.74
N HIS A 495 -34.08 -10.08 4.13
CA HIS A 495 -34.20 -9.95 2.68
C HIS A 495 -32.85 -9.71 1.97
N LEU A 496 -31.80 -9.32 2.70
CA LEU A 496 -30.45 -9.09 2.18
C LEU A 496 -29.54 -10.34 2.27
N ILE A 497 -29.97 -11.39 2.97
CA ILE A 497 -29.21 -12.64 3.12
C ILE A 497 -28.85 -13.26 1.76
N PRO A 498 -29.75 -13.39 0.76
CA PRO A 498 -29.40 -13.97 -0.53
C PRO A 498 -28.22 -13.28 -1.22
N LEU A 499 -28.12 -11.96 -1.10
CA LEU A 499 -27.02 -11.19 -1.68
C LEU A 499 -25.70 -11.42 -0.93
N ASN A 500 -25.74 -11.48 0.40
CA ASN A 500 -24.57 -11.87 1.20
C ASN A 500 -24.10 -13.30 0.85
N THR A 501 -25.02 -14.23 0.61
CA THR A 501 -24.71 -15.60 0.19
C THR A 501 -24.02 -15.61 -1.18
N PHE A 502 -24.55 -14.87 -2.15
CA PHE A 502 -23.91 -14.70 -3.47
C PHE A 502 -22.49 -14.15 -3.34
N MET A 503 -22.30 -13.08 -2.57
CA MET A 503 -20.98 -12.49 -2.35
C MET A 503 -20.01 -13.47 -1.66
N THR A 504 -20.51 -14.36 -0.82
CA THR A 504 -19.70 -15.39 -0.16
C THR A 504 -19.22 -16.46 -1.15
N TYR A 505 -20.07 -16.90 -2.06
CA TYR A 505 -19.64 -17.77 -3.17
C TYR A 505 -18.65 -17.09 -4.10
N ALA A 506 -18.88 -15.81 -4.43
CA ALA A 506 -17.93 -15.02 -5.20
C ALA A 506 -16.57 -14.89 -4.47
N ALA A 507 -16.57 -14.72 -3.15
CA ALA A 507 -15.36 -14.68 -2.34
C ALA A 507 -14.57 -16.00 -2.40
N PHE A 508 -15.22 -17.16 -2.34
CA PHE A 508 -14.53 -18.45 -2.50
C PHE A 508 -13.84 -18.58 -3.86
N VAL A 509 -14.54 -18.22 -4.95
CA VAL A 509 -13.96 -18.27 -6.30
C VAL A 509 -12.79 -17.28 -6.43
N THR A 510 -12.96 -16.07 -5.92
CA THR A 510 -11.93 -15.01 -6.00
C THR A 510 -10.67 -15.37 -5.21
N ILE A 511 -10.83 -15.97 -4.03
CA ILE A 511 -9.70 -16.43 -3.21
C ILE A 511 -9.05 -17.67 -3.84
N GLY A 512 -9.84 -18.56 -4.44
CA GLY A 512 -9.32 -19.67 -5.25
C GLY A 512 -8.44 -19.18 -6.41
N ALA A 513 -8.78 -18.06 -7.05
CA ALA A 513 -7.96 -17.47 -8.10
C ALA A 513 -6.56 -17.01 -7.60
N GLN A 514 -6.42 -16.69 -6.32
CA GLN A 514 -5.12 -16.32 -5.73
C GLN A 514 -4.16 -17.51 -5.66
N LEU A 515 -4.67 -18.75 -5.61
CA LEU A 515 -3.82 -19.94 -5.70
C LEU A 515 -3.14 -20.03 -7.08
N ILE A 516 -3.83 -19.60 -8.15
CA ILE A 516 -3.25 -19.55 -9.50
C ILE A 516 -2.06 -18.58 -9.52
N PHE A 517 -2.19 -17.43 -8.86
CA PHE A 517 -1.10 -16.48 -8.70
C PHE A 517 0.10 -17.07 -7.98
N VAL A 518 -0.12 -17.68 -6.80
CA VAL A 518 0.94 -18.30 -5.99
C VAL A 518 1.67 -19.37 -6.78
N ILE A 519 0.92 -20.27 -7.40
CA ILE A 519 1.49 -21.33 -8.23
C ILE A 519 2.33 -20.71 -9.35
N ASN A 520 1.81 -19.70 -10.04
CA ASN A 520 2.55 -19.02 -11.11
C ASN A 520 3.83 -18.33 -10.59
N LEU A 521 3.75 -17.65 -9.45
CA LEU A 521 4.86 -16.98 -8.80
C LEU A 521 5.98 -17.97 -8.48
N PHE A 522 5.69 -18.97 -7.65
CA PHE A 522 6.70 -19.93 -7.21
C PHE A 522 7.19 -20.83 -8.35
N TRP A 523 6.31 -21.31 -9.22
CA TRP A 523 6.71 -22.10 -10.38
C TRP A 523 7.64 -21.31 -11.30
N SER A 524 7.28 -20.08 -11.63
CA SER A 524 8.06 -19.27 -12.59
C SER A 524 9.42 -18.84 -12.04
N MET A 525 9.57 -18.71 -10.72
CA MET A 525 10.86 -18.37 -10.09
C MET A 525 11.91 -19.44 -10.40
N PHE A 526 11.51 -20.70 -10.48
CA PHE A 526 12.43 -21.82 -10.71
C PHE A 526 12.40 -22.34 -12.16
N LYS A 527 11.24 -22.31 -12.81
CA LYS A 527 10.97 -22.98 -14.10
C LYS A 527 10.53 -22.03 -15.23
N GLY A 528 10.32 -20.74 -14.96
CA GLY A 528 9.97 -19.77 -16.00
C GLY A 528 11.10 -19.59 -17.03
N PRO A 529 10.83 -19.20 -18.28
CA PRO A 529 11.89 -18.96 -19.26
C PRO A 529 12.79 -17.82 -18.80
N LYS A 530 14.09 -17.90 -19.11
CA LYS A 530 15.05 -16.83 -18.77
C LYS A 530 14.64 -15.53 -19.44
N ALA A 531 14.67 -14.44 -18.68
CA ALA A 531 14.40 -13.11 -19.21
C ALA A 531 15.68 -12.49 -19.78
N ASN A 532 15.53 -11.63 -20.78
CA ASN A 532 16.56 -10.66 -21.15
C ASN A 532 16.57 -9.49 -20.14
N ASP A 533 17.54 -8.58 -20.27
CA ASP A 533 17.69 -7.45 -19.34
C ASP A 533 16.56 -6.44 -19.43
N ASN A 534 15.94 -6.29 -20.60
CA ASN A 534 14.80 -5.42 -20.88
C ASN A 534 13.71 -6.13 -21.72
N PRO A 535 12.89 -7.00 -21.12
CA PRO A 535 11.85 -7.76 -21.83
C PRO A 535 10.70 -6.91 -22.33
N TRP A 536 10.53 -5.73 -21.76
CA TRP A 536 9.40 -4.85 -22.03
C TRP A 536 9.75 -3.68 -22.94
N GLU A 537 11.02 -3.55 -23.34
CA GLU A 537 11.53 -2.39 -24.06
C GLU A 537 11.19 -1.09 -23.30
N ALA A 538 11.35 -1.12 -21.98
CA ALA A 538 11.06 -0.01 -21.09
C ALA A 538 12.22 0.99 -21.03
N THR A 539 11.94 2.24 -20.68
CA THR A 539 12.86 3.39 -20.86
C THR A 539 13.62 3.79 -19.59
N THR A 540 13.16 3.33 -18.42
CA THR A 540 13.69 3.71 -17.10
C THR A 540 14.96 2.92 -16.72
N LEU A 541 15.75 3.46 -15.78
CA LEU A 541 17.09 2.97 -15.44
C LEU A 541 17.16 1.52 -14.95
N GLU A 542 16.11 0.98 -14.34
CA GLU A 542 16.12 -0.43 -13.90
C GLU A 542 16.23 -1.41 -15.07
N TRP A 543 15.94 -0.96 -16.28
CA TRP A 543 16.03 -1.74 -17.51
C TRP A 543 17.34 -1.54 -18.28
N THR A 544 18.28 -0.75 -17.77
CA THR A 544 19.64 -0.62 -18.34
C THR A 544 20.65 -1.57 -17.71
N THR A 545 20.28 -2.24 -16.61
CA THR A 545 21.16 -3.16 -15.86
C THR A 545 20.76 -4.62 -16.05
N ALA A 546 21.65 -5.53 -15.64
CA ALA A 546 21.46 -6.97 -15.71
C ALA A 546 20.19 -7.45 -14.99
N THR A 547 19.71 -8.62 -15.39
CA THR A 547 18.55 -9.30 -14.80
C THR A 547 18.95 -10.65 -14.20
N PRO A 548 18.98 -10.81 -12.86
CA PRO A 548 18.82 -9.78 -11.81
C PRO A 548 20.01 -8.79 -11.71
N PRO A 549 19.83 -7.60 -11.11
CA PRO A 549 20.91 -6.62 -10.97
C PRO A 549 22.08 -7.10 -10.09
N PRO A 550 23.31 -6.62 -10.33
CA PRO A 550 24.44 -6.83 -9.43
C PRO A 550 24.23 -6.12 -8.08
N HIS A 551 25.11 -6.38 -7.11
CA HIS A 551 24.98 -5.87 -5.74
C HIS A 551 24.89 -4.33 -5.69
N ASP A 552 25.72 -3.64 -6.46
CA ASP A 552 25.78 -2.18 -6.58
C ASP A 552 24.84 -1.61 -7.66
N ASN A 553 23.87 -2.40 -8.11
CA ASN A 553 22.87 -2.13 -9.14
C ASN A 553 23.42 -1.96 -10.56
N PHE A 554 24.61 -1.41 -10.77
CA PHE A 554 25.12 -1.05 -12.11
C PHE A 554 26.55 -1.55 -12.42
N GLY A 555 27.12 -2.44 -11.61
CA GLY A 555 28.39 -3.11 -11.91
C GLY A 555 29.57 -2.14 -12.04
N GLY A 556 29.67 -1.17 -11.15
CA GLY A 556 30.71 -0.16 -11.06
C GLY A 556 30.51 1.04 -11.99
N LYS A 557 29.41 1.08 -12.76
CA LYS A 557 29.15 2.14 -13.74
C LYS A 557 27.92 2.95 -13.36
N THR A 558 28.10 4.10 -12.71
CA THR A 558 26.98 5.00 -12.42
C THR A 558 26.38 5.53 -13.74
N PRO A 559 25.07 5.37 -13.97
CA PRO A 559 24.43 5.86 -15.20
C PRO A 559 24.43 7.40 -15.23
N VAL A 560 24.45 7.98 -16.43
CA VAL A 560 24.21 9.42 -16.64
C VAL A 560 22.87 9.56 -17.36
N VAL A 561 22.01 10.42 -16.84
CA VAL A 561 20.64 10.60 -17.36
C VAL A 561 20.56 11.85 -18.24
N TYR A 562 20.13 11.63 -19.48
CA TYR A 562 19.96 12.68 -20.49
C TYR A 562 18.49 13.00 -20.76
N HIS A 563 17.62 11.99 -20.67
CA HIS A 563 16.22 12.08 -21.10
C HIS A 563 15.19 11.86 -19.98
N GLY A 564 13.92 12.13 -20.27
CA GLY A 564 12.79 11.82 -19.39
C GLY A 564 12.52 10.31 -19.27
N PRO A 565 11.71 9.89 -18.30
CA PRO A 565 11.52 8.47 -17.99
C PRO A 565 10.59 7.71 -18.95
N TYR A 566 9.92 8.39 -19.88
CA TYR A 566 8.85 7.81 -20.71
C TYR A 566 8.98 8.18 -22.20
N GLU A 567 10.21 8.22 -22.72
CA GLU A 567 10.50 8.60 -24.12
C GLU A 567 10.18 7.46 -25.08
N TYR A 568 8.90 7.32 -25.41
CA TYR A 568 8.41 6.41 -26.45
C TYR A 568 8.02 7.18 -27.70
N SER A 569 8.17 6.54 -28.86
CA SER A 569 7.77 7.07 -30.17
C SER A 569 8.36 8.46 -30.48
N VAL A 570 9.60 8.72 -30.02
CA VAL A 570 10.31 10.00 -30.25
C VAL A 570 10.58 10.18 -31.75
N PRO A 571 10.11 11.28 -32.39
CA PRO A 571 10.36 11.54 -33.80
C PRO A 571 11.86 11.54 -34.13
N GLY A 572 12.24 10.79 -35.16
CA GLY A 572 13.64 10.70 -35.61
C GLY A 572 14.53 9.77 -34.78
N ALA A 573 14.03 9.16 -33.69
CA ALA A 573 14.77 8.15 -32.97
C ALA A 573 14.87 6.82 -33.78
N PRO A 574 15.99 6.09 -33.68
CA PRO A 574 16.20 4.85 -34.44
C PRO A 574 15.33 3.69 -33.95
N LYS A 575 14.82 3.76 -32.71
CA LYS A 575 13.92 2.79 -32.09
C LYS A 575 12.63 3.49 -31.69
N ASP A 576 11.59 2.71 -31.40
CA ASP A 576 10.32 3.23 -30.88
C ASP A 576 10.39 3.68 -29.40
N TYR A 577 11.59 3.65 -28.78
CA TYR A 577 11.87 4.16 -27.44
C TYR A 577 13.32 4.64 -27.33
N VAL A 578 13.55 5.58 -26.42
CA VAL A 578 14.88 6.11 -26.06
C VAL A 578 15.09 5.88 -24.57
N MET A 579 16.22 5.27 -24.19
CA MET A 579 16.55 5.07 -22.78
C MET A 579 16.92 6.39 -22.12
N GLN A 580 16.68 6.51 -20.81
CA GLN A 580 17.15 7.66 -20.03
C GLN A 580 18.66 7.91 -20.15
N THR A 581 19.44 6.87 -20.44
CA THR A 581 20.90 6.88 -20.56
C THR A 581 21.42 7.05 -21.99
N ASP A 582 20.56 7.04 -23.00
CA ASP A 582 21.02 7.22 -24.37
C ASP A 582 21.61 8.63 -24.54
N PRO A 583 22.72 8.80 -25.28
CA PRO A 583 23.32 10.12 -25.50
C PRO A 583 22.31 11.09 -26.13
N ALA A 584 22.36 12.36 -25.72
CA ALA A 584 21.49 13.42 -26.22
C ALA A 584 21.77 13.74 -27.71
N THR A 585 21.31 12.89 -28.62
CA THR A 585 21.41 13.07 -30.08
C THR A 585 20.06 13.38 -30.73
N VAL A 586 18.97 13.31 -29.96
CA VAL A 586 17.58 13.56 -30.41
C VAL A 586 16.91 14.54 -29.44
N SER A 587 16.12 15.48 -29.97
CA SER A 587 15.34 16.42 -29.15
C SER A 587 14.32 15.65 -28.31
N SER A 588 14.43 15.73 -26.98
CA SER A 588 13.46 15.15 -26.03
C SER A 588 12.09 15.82 -26.13
N HIS A 589 11.03 15.10 -25.75
CA HIS A 589 9.65 15.62 -25.71
C HIS A 589 9.33 16.54 -24.53
#